data_AF-A0A3R7M527-F1
#
_entry.id   AF-A0A3R7M527-F1
#
_cell.length_a   1.000
_cell.length_b   1.000
_cell.length_c   1.000
_cell.angle_alpha   90.00
_cell.angle_beta   90.00
_cell.angle_gamma   90.00
#
_symmetry.space_group_name_H-M   'P 1'
#
loop_
_entity.id
_entity.type
_entity.pdbx_description
1 polymer ?
#
loop_
_entity_poly.entity_id
_entity_poly.type
_entity_poly.pdbx_seq_one_letter_code
_entity_poly.pdbx_strand_id
1 'polypeptide(L)'
;MILVPKKDGSLRPVIDYRKLNALTIPDRFPIPSLRSLLQDSGFFQVQMDKDSRPLTAFSTPQGHFQFKSMPFGLRNSPITFSRLMSIIMAGLIGNTVFLYLDDLLVVSKNTQEHESKLRKFSHD
;
A
#
# COMPACT_ATOMS: atom_id res chain seq x y z
N MET A 1 2.65 -5.30 -20.38
CA MET A 1 1.66 -4.42 -19.74
C MET A 1 0.33 -4.60 -20.46
N ILE A 2 -0.78 -4.64 -19.73
CA ILE A 2 -2.14 -4.74 -20.28
C ILE A 2 -2.92 -3.52 -19.80
N LEU A 3 -3.76 -2.93 -20.65
CA LEU A 3 -4.65 -1.84 -20.26
C LEU A 3 -6.02 -2.41 -19.93
N VAL A 4 -6.51 -2.13 -18.71
CA VAL A 4 -7.81 -2.59 -18.24
C VAL A 4 -8.74 -1.38 -18.08
N PRO A 5 -9.94 -1.38 -18.66
CA PRO A 5 -10.89 -0.29 -18.48
C PRO A 5 -11.41 -0.23 -17.04
N LYS A 6 -11.43 0.97 -16.47
CA LYS A 6 -12.15 1.27 -15.23
C LYS A 6 -13.64 1.49 -15.52
N LYS A 7 -14.45 1.53 -14.46
CA LYS A 7 -15.89 1.82 -14.55
C LYS A 7 -16.19 3.19 -15.16
N ASP A 8 -15.29 4.15 -14.97
CA ASP A 8 -15.40 5.52 -15.50
C ASP A 8 -14.94 5.64 -16.98
N GLY A 9 -14.54 4.53 -17.61
CA GLY A 9 -14.04 4.50 -18.99
C GLY A 9 -12.55 4.82 -19.13
N SER A 10 -11.87 5.27 -18.06
CA SER A 10 -10.42 5.50 -18.08
C SER A 10 -9.65 4.17 -18.11
N LEU A 11 -8.45 4.15 -18.67
CA LEU A 11 -7.61 2.95 -18.72
C LEU A 11 -6.67 2.88 -17.52
N ARG A 12 -6.57 1.70 -16.90
CA ARG A 12 -5.60 1.38 -15.85
C ARG A 12 -4.50 0.49 -16.44
N PRO A 13 -3.21 0.89 -16.39
CA PRO A 13 -2.12 0.00 -16.71
C PRO A 13 -2.00 -1.08 -15.63
N VAL A 14 -2.03 -2.34 -16.06
CA VAL A 14 -1.87 -3.52 -15.21
C VAL A 14 -0.69 -4.35 -15.73
N ILE A 15 0.17 -4.77 -14.81
CA ILE A 15 1.30 -5.63 -15.13
C ILE A 15 1.04 -7.00 -14.54
N ASP A 16 1.20 -8.02 -15.38
CA ASP A 16 0.96 -9.40 -15.01
C ASP A 16 2.19 -9.98 -14.29
N TYR A 17 2.18 -9.90 -12.97
CA TYR A 17 3.22 -10.47 -12.12
C TYR A 17 2.94 -11.92 -11.70
N ARG A 18 1.99 -12.64 -12.30
CA ARG A 18 1.64 -14.01 -11.85
C ARG A 18 2.84 -14.96 -11.79
N LYS A 19 3.70 -14.94 -12.81
CA LYS A 19 4.93 -15.76 -12.86
C LYS A 19 5.95 -15.34 -11.79
N LEU A 20 6.17 -14.04 -11.65
CA LEU A 20 7.05 -13.49 -10.62
C LEU A 20 6.56 -13.88 -9.23
N ASN A 21 5.28 -13.67 -8.95
CA ASN A 21 4.64 -13.98 -7.67
C ASN A 21 4.72 -15.47 -7.31
N ALA A 22 4.70 -16.36 -8.31
CA ALA A 22 4.86 -17.80 -8.08
C ALA A 22 6.26 -18.15 -7.55
N LEU A 23 7.29 -17.39 -7.97
CA LEU A 23 8.68 -17.53 -7.52
C LEU A 23 8.99 -16.72 -6.25
N THR A 24 8.17 -15.72 -5.93
CA THR A 24 8.32 -14.91 -4.71
C THR A 24 7.94 -15.71 -3.47
N ILE A 25 8.85 -15.75 -2.50
CA ILE A 25 8.61 -16.30 -1.16
C ILE A 25 7.51 -15.47 -0.47
N PRO A 26 6.41 -16.09 0.00
CA PRO A 26 5.35 -15.36 0.70
C PRO A 26 5.85 -14.78 2.02
N ASP A 27 5.62 -13.48 2.23
CA ASP A 27 5.73 -12.88 3.55
C ASP A 27 4.56 -13.35 4.44
N ARG A 28 4.81 -13.65 5.71
CA ARG A 28 3.81 -14.16 6.67
C ARG A 28 3.63 -13.23 7.87
N PHE A 29 3.94 -11.95 7.72
CA PHE A 29 3.65 -10.95 8.75
C PHE A 29 2.16 -11.01 9.15
N PRO A 30 1.83 -11.02 10.46
CA PRO A 30 0.45 -11.13 10.91
C PRO A 30 -0.31 -9.86 10.53
N ILE A 31 -1.19 -9.98 9.54
CA ILE A 31 -2.18 -8.95 9.23
C ILE A 31 -3.41 -9.25 10.10
N PRO A 32 -3.94 -8.27 10.87
CA PRO A 32 -5.25 -8.41 11.50
C PRO A 32 -6.26 -8.79 10.42
N SER A 33 -6.96 -9.92 10.58
CA SER A 33 -7.76 -10.47 9.49
C SER A 33 -8.80 -9.47 9.03
N LEU A 34 -8.68 -8.94 7.82
CA LEU A 34 -9.83 -8.34 7.19
C LEU A 34 -9.70 -8.26 5.68
N ARG A 35 -10.79 -8.69 5.06
CA ARG A 35 -11.01 -8.78 3.63
C ARG A 35 -11.32 -7.38 3.09
N SER A 36 -10.68 -7.05 1.97
CA SER A 36 -11.09 -6.03 1.00
C SER A 36 -11.11 -4.58 1.48
N LEU A 37 -10.08 -3.81 1.12
CA LEU A 37 -10.16 -2.57 0.31
C LEU A 37 -8.77 -1.92 0.33
N LEU A 38 -8.04 -2.05 -0.78
CA LEU A 38 -6.80 -1.32 -1.05
C LEU A 38 -7.10 -0.41 -2.24
N GLN A 39 -7.47 0.84 -1.97
CA GLN A 39 -7.77 1.82 -3.01
C GLN A 39 -6.84 3.01 -2.82
N ASP A 40 -5.83 3.00 -3.69
CA ASP A 40 -5.21 4.18 -4.28
C ASP A 40 -4.12 4.91 -3.48
N SER A 41 -2.95 4.97 -4.12
CA SER A 41 -1.74 5.79 -3.84
C SER A 41 -0.69 5.30 -2.82
N GLY A 42 -1.06 4.64 -1.72
CA GLY A 42 -0.10 4.28 -0.65
C GLY A 42 1.08 3.41 -1.12
N PHE A 43 0.82 2.43 -1.99
CA PHE A 43 1.86 1.53 -2.51
C PHE A 43 2.99 2.26 -3.24
N PHE A 44 2.64 3.26 -4.05
CA PHE A 44 3.63 4.00 -4.85
C PHE A 44 4.51 4.94 -4.01
N GLN A 45 4.20 5.13 -2.72
CA GLN A 45 5.07 5.86 -1.79
C GLN A 45 6.17 4.97 -1.21
N VAL A 46 5.98 3.65 -1.21
CA VAL A 46 6.99 2.71 -0.71
C VAL A 46 8.05 2.48 -1.78
N GLN A 47 9.30 2.84 -1.49
CA GLN A 47 10.39 2.63 -2.44
C GLN A 47 10.68 1.13 -2.61
N MET A 48 10.92 0.72 -3.86
CA MET A 48 11.47 -0.59 -4.14
C MET A 48 12.94 -0.64 -3.76
N ASP A 49 13.32 -1.70 -3.07
CA ASP A 49 14.71 -2.11 -2.90
C ASP A 49 15.42 -2.16 -4.27
N LYS A 50 16.66 -1.63 -4.33
CA LYS A 50 17.37 -1.40 -5.60
C LYS A 50 17.59 -2.69 -6.38
N ASP A 51 17.91 -3.78 -5.69
CA ASP A 51 18.20 -5.09 -6.29
C ASP A 51 16.92 -5.80 -6.74
N SER A 52 15.79 -5.43 -6.14
CA SER A 52 14.47 -5.94 -6.49
C SER A 52 13.80 -5.18 -7.66
N ARG A 53 14.26 -3.98 -8.03
CA ARG A 53 13.66 -3.17 -9.11
C ARG A 53 13.63 -3.89 -10.47
N PRO A 54 14.71 -4.56 -10.94
CA PRO A 54 14.69 -5.25 -12.22
C PRO A 54 13.62 -6.35 -12.31
N LEU A 55 13.21 -6.93 -11.17
CA LEU A 55 12.13 -7.92 -11.12
C LEU A 55 10.76 -7.31 -11.45
N THR A 56 10.61 -6.00 -11.28
CA THR A 56 9.38 -5.25 -11.60
C THR A 56 9.35 -4.71 -13.03
N ALA A 57 10.28 -5.15 -13.87
CA ALA A 57 10.41 -4.62 -15.21
C ALA A 57 9.23 -5.03 -16.12
N PHE A 58 8.85 -4.13 -17.02
CA PHE A 58 7.78 -4.31 -17.98
C PHE A 58 8.12 -3.60 -19.29
N SER A 59 7.64 -4.15 -20.39
CA SER A 59 7.79 -3.55 -21.72
C SER A 59 6.50 -2.88 -22.18
N THR A 60 6.67 -1.76 -22.87
CA THR A 60 5.67 -1.06 -23.68
C THR A 60 6.22 -0.89 -25.10
N PRO A 61 5.39 -0.51 -26.09
CA PRO A 61 5.90 -0.18 -27.42
C PRO A 61 6.98 0.91 -27.45
N GLN A 62 7.06 1.74 -26.39
CA GLN A 62 7.99 2.86 -26.27
C GLN A 62 9.28 2.49 -25.53
N GLY A 63 9.38 1.30 -24.94
CA GLY A 63 10.60 0.89 -24.26
C GLY A 63 10.39 -0.14 -23.15
N HIS A 64 11.47 -0.37 -22.41
CA HIS A 64 11.51 -1.25 -21.26
C HIS A 64 11.74 -0.43 -20.00
N PHE A 65 10.87 -0.60 -19.01
CA PHE A 65 10.83 0.23 -17.81
C PHE A 65 10.76 -0.66 -16.58
N GLN A 66 11.11 -0.11 -15.43
CA GLN A 66 10.98 -0.76 -14.12
C GLN A 66 10.46 0.24 -13.11
N PHE A 67 9.84 -0.25 -12.03
CA PHE A 67 9.38 0.65 -10.98
C PHE A 67 10.49 1.01 -9.99
N LYS A 68 10.49 2.26 -9.54
CA LYS A 68 11.28 2.73 -8.40
C LYS A 68 10.51 2.63 -7.08
N SER A 69 9.18 2.55 -7.15
CA SER A 69 8.28 2.40 -6.01
C SER A 69 7.38 1.19 -6.18
N MET A 70 6.88 0.63 -5.10
CA MET A 70 6.18 -0.65 -5.08
C MET A 70 4.91 -0.61 -5.95
N PRO A 71 4.87 -1.39 -7.06
CA PRO A 71 3.70 -1.43 -7.91
C PRO A 71 2.60 -2.31 -7.31
N PHE A 72 1.39 -2.12 -7.81
CA PHE A 72 0.30 -3.07 -7.60
C PHE A 72 0.60 -4.42 -8.26
N GLY A 73 0.03 -5.48 -7.68
CA GLY A 73 0.08 -6.82 -8.26
C GLY A 73 1.25 -7.69 -7.81
N LEU A 74 2.22 -7.19 -7.03
CA LEU A 74 3.21 -8.05 -6.39
C LEU A 74 2.60 -8.78 -5.19
N ARG A 75 3.03 -10.03 -4.98
CA ARG A 75 2.55 -10.92 -3.92
C ARG A 75 2.60 -10.29 -2.53
N ASN A 76 3.73 -9.66 -2.21
CA ASN A 76 4.00 -9.13 -0.87
C ASN A 76 3.70 -7.64 -0.74
N SER A 77 3.16 -6.97 -1.76
CA SER A 77 2.87 -5.52 -1.69
C SER A 77 1.96 -5.17 -0.50
N PRO A 78 0.78 -5.80 -0.31
CA PRO A 78 -0.11 -5.48 0.81
C PRO A 78 0.57 -5.64 2.17
N ILE A 79 1.28 -6.75 2.36
CA ILE A 79 1.94 -7.08 3.61
C ILE A 79 3.05 -6.08 3.95
N THR A 80 3.84 -5.70 2.94
CA THR A 80 4.90 -4.72 3.10
C THR A 80 4.33 -3.36 3.54
N PHE A 81 3.23 -2.94 2.93
CA PHE A 81 2.55 -1.70 3.30
C PHE A 81 1.96 -1.76 4.72
N SER A 82 1.26 -2.84 5.08
CA SER A 82 0.71 -3.02 6.42
C SER A 82 1.80 -3.01 7.51
N ARG A 83 2.95 -3.62 7.24
CA ARG A 83 4.10 -3.60 8.16
C ARG A 83 4.67 -2.19 8.32
N LEU A 84 4.80 -1.44 7.23
CA LEU A 84 5.24 -0.04 7.28
C LEU A 84 4.28 0.81 8.11
N MET A 85 2.97 0.72 7.86
CA MET A 85 1.98 1.47 8.64
C MET A 85 2.01 1.10 10.13
N SER A 86 2.20 -0.19 10.44
CA SER A 86 2.33 -0.66 11.82
C SER A 86 3.54 -0.05 12.53
N ILE A 87 4.66 0.16 11.81
CA ILE A 87 5.86 0.82 12.35
C ILE A 87 5.62 2.32 12.54
N ILE A 88 5.07 3.01 11.53
CA ILE A 88 4.83 4.46 11.59
C ILE A 88 3.88 4.82 12.74
N MET A 89 2.86 3.99 12.98
CA MET A 89 1.88 4.22 14.04
C MET A 89 2.23 3.53 15.36
N ALA A 90 3.41 2.91 15.47
CA ALA A 90 3.86 2.29 16.70
C ALA A 90 3.85 3.32 17.84
N GLY A 91 3.16 3.02 18.95
CA GLY A 91 2.96 3.92 20.08
C GLY A 91 1.69 4.76 20.05
N LEU A 92 0.99 4.86 18.91
CA LEU A 92 -0.32 5.51 18.78
C LEU A 92 -1.48 4.51 18.70
N ILE A 93 -1.16 3.29 18.22
CA ILE A 93 -2.09 2.16 18.11
C ILE A 93 -2.61 1.75 19.49
N GLY A 94 -3.93 1.61 19.61
CA GLY A 94 -4.61 1.10 20.82
C GLY A 94 -4.97 2.16 21.87
N ASN A 95 -4.30 3.33 21.86
CA ASN A 95 -4.60 4.43 22.79
C ASN A 95 -5.37 5.58 22.12
N THR A 96 -5.03 5.91 20.87
CA THR A 96 -5.61 7.08 20.16
C THR A 96 -6.15 6.70 18.79
N VAL A 97 -5.57 5.67 18.17
CA VAL A 97 -5.88 5.28 16.80
C VAL A 97 -5.98 3.77 16.65
N PHE A 98 -6.91 3.34 15.81
CA PHE A 98 -6.98 2.00 15.28
C PHE A 98 -6.58 2.04 13.81
N LEU A 99 -5.57 1.25 13.45
CA LEU A 99 -5.19 1.06 12.06
C LEU A 99 -6.03 -0.06 11.45
N TYR A 100 -6.59 0.21 10.30
CA TYR A 100 -7.33 -0.77 9.53
C TYR A 100 -6.92 -0.69 8.04
N LEU A 101 -5.88 -1.46 7.69
CA LEU A 101 -5.23 -1.42 6.35
C LEU A 101 -4.77 -0.01 5.94
N ASP A 102 -5.39 0.56 4.91
CA ASP A 102 -5.11 1.90 4.38
C ASP A 102 -5.85 3.01 5.16
N ASP A 103 -6.78 2.65 6.06
CA ASP A 103 -7.61 3.58 6.82
C ASP A 103 -7.12 3.76 8.27
N LEU A 104 -7.09 5.01 8.71
CA LEU A 104 -6.75 5.42 10.08
C LEU A 104 -8.04 5.81 10.83
N LEU A 105 -8.45 5.01 11.82
CA LEU A 105 -9.60 5.34 12.66
C LEU A 105 -9.14 6.04 13.94
N VAL A 106 -9.47 7.33 14.07
CA VAL A 106 -9.24 8.10 15.29
C VAL A 106 -10.51 8.08 16.15
N VAL A 107 -10.42 7.56 17.38
CA VAL A 107 -11.58 7.48 18.29
C VAL A 107 -11.43 8.47 19.43
N SER A 108 -12.51 9.20 19.73
CA SER A 108 -12.58 10.24 20.76
C SER A 108 -13.93 10.24 21.47
N LYS A 109 -13.99 10.72 22.70
CA LYS A 109 -15.23 10.80 23.49
C LYS A 109 -16.09 12.02 23.14
N ASN A 110 -15.47 13.08 22.62
CA ASN A 110 -16.13 14.30 22.20
C ASN A 110 -15.35 15.00 21.07
N THR A 111 -15.96 16.02 20.48
CA THR A 111 -15.41 16.76 19.33
C THR A 111 -14.11 17.49 19.68
N GLN A 112 -14.01 18.14 20.85
CA GLN A 112 -12.79 18.86 21.23
C GLN A 112 -11.57 17.91 21.37
N GLU A 113 -11.77 16.74 21.96
CA GLU A 113 -10.74 15.70 22.05
C GLU A 113 -10.35 15.19 20.66
N HIS A 114 -11.33 15.03 19.77
CA HIS A 114 -11.10 14.62 18.38
C HIS A 114 -10.26 15.63 17.61
N GLU A 115 -10.59 16.92 17.67
CA GLU A 115 -9.80 17.98 17.03
C GLU A 115 -8.37 18.05 17.58
N SER A 116 -8.20 17.91 18.90
CA SER A 116 -6.86 17.89 19.51
C SER A 116 -6.03 16.70 19.02
N LYS A 117 -6.63 15.52 18.92
CA LYS A 117 -5.99 14.31 18.37
C LYS A 117 -5.61 14.51 16.89
N LEU A 118 -6.52 15.03 16.07
CA LEU A 118 -6.25 15.30 14.65
C LEU A 118 -5.12 16.32 14.45
N ARG A 119 -5.05 17.39 15.25
CA ARG A 119 -3.94 18.38 15.17
C ARG A 119 -2.57 17.79 15.52
N LYS A 120 -2.53 16.80 16.41
CA LYS A 120 -1.29 16.06 16.72
C LYS A 120 -0.87 15.14 15.57
N PHE A 121 -1.83 14.56 14.85
CA PHE A 121 -1.58 13.72 13.67
C PHE A 121 -1.16 14.51 12.44
N SER A 122 -1.75 15.69 12.24
CA SER A 122 -1.52 16.54 11.06
C SER A 122 -0.33 17.50 11.23
N HIS A 123 0.67 17.18 12.05
CA HIS A 123 1.86 18.04 12.17
C HIS A 123 2.53 18.21 10.80
N ASP A 124 2.76 19.48 10.44
CA ASP A 124 3.38 19.98 9.20
C ASP A 124 4.68 19.27 8.80
#